data_AF-A0A660VFX2-F1
#
_entry.id   AF-A0A660VFX2-F1
#
_cell.length_a   1.000
_cell.length_b   1.000
_cell.length_c   1.000
_cell.angle_alpha   90.00
_cell.angle_beta   90.00
_cell.angle_gamma   90.00
#
_symmetry.space_group_name_H-M   'P 1'
#
loop_
_entity.id
_entity.type
_entity.pdbx_description
1 polymer ?
#
loop_
_entity_poly.entity_id
_entity_poly.type
_entity_poly.pdbx_seq_one_letter_code
_entity_poly.pdbx_strand_id
1 'polypeptide(L)'
;MLRPSHGPIREANVGIAGDSHWFGLECVAEGYNVAWRALTDCRVRLFRWSDVREQLPGEVVTALLHEASWVLNRTMHLNYIARLPLDQRVLSRLCDLREACSLPEIAITHEDLASLVGVHRNKIGVSLKRLQAQGLLTMGYGEIHLGSLKALEQAYRQASTADTLEP
;
A
#
# COMPACT_ATOMS: atom_id res chain seq x y z
N MET A 1 -30.19 1.71 20.24
CA MET A 1 -29.61 0.98 19.08
C MET A 1 -29.73 1.87 17.86
N LEU A 2 -28.68 2.62 17.52
CA LEU A 2 -28.61 3.39 16.27
C LEU A 2 -28.09 2.44 15.19
N ARG A 3 -28.89 2.16 14.16
CA ARG A 3 -28.39 1.50 12.95
C ARG A 3 -27.51 2.51 12.21
N PRO A 4 -26.25 2.18 11.86
CA PRO A 4 -25.46 3.06 11.02
C PRO A 4 -26.11 3.10 9.63
N SER A 5 -26.44 4.29 9.14
CA SER A 5 -26.87 4.51 7.76
C SER A 5 -25.68 4.23 6.84
N HIS A 6 -25.65 3.05 6.22
CA HIS A 6 -24.65 2.72 5.22
C HIS A 6 -25.00 3.45 3.92
N GLY A 7 -24.46 4.66 3.77
CA GLY A 7 -24.13 5.15 2.43
C GLY A 7 -23.21 4.14 1.73
N PRO A 8 -23.03 4.23 0.39
CA PRO A 8 -22.18 3.28 -0.33
C PRO A 8 -20.82 3.22 0.38
N ILE A 9 -20.44 2.01 0.83
CA ILE A 9 -19.14 1.77 1.45
C ILE A 9 -18.11 2.21 0.42
N ARG A 10 -17.45 3.34 0.67
CA ARG A 10 -16.29 3.74 -0.11
C ARG A 10 -15.20 2.78 0.29
N GLU A 11 -14.87 1.85 -0.59
CA GLU A 11 -13.71 0.98 -0.42
C GLU A 11 -12.49 1.85 -0.15
N ALA A 12 -11.86 1.63 1.00
CA ALA A 12 -10.63 2.30 1.38
C ALA A 12 -9.53 1.25 1.39
N ASN A 13 -8.55 1.39 0.50
CA ASN A 13 -7.41 0.48 0.50
C ASN A 13 -6.51 0.80 1.69
N VAL A 14 -6.39 -0.15 2.60
CA VAL A 14 -5.65 0.00 3.84
C VAL A 14 -4.22 -0.53 3.77
N GLY A 15 -3.83 -1.17 2.67
CA GLY A 15 -2.47 -1.69 2.51
C GLY A 15 -2.23 -2.39 1.19
N ILE A 16 -0.95 -2.69 0.95
CA ILE A 16 -0.45 -3.49 -0.16
C ILE A 16 0.36 -4.62 0.46
N ALA A 17 0.11 -5.86 0.07
CA ALA A 17 0.93 -7.01 0.45
C ALA A 17 1.69 -7.49 -0.79
N GLY A 18 2.97 -7.76 -0.61
CA GLY A 18 3.90 -8.12 -1.68
C GLY A 18 4.58 -9.46 -1.47
N ASP A 19 5.68 -9.64 -2.19
CA ASP A 19 6.57 -10.79 -2.02
C ASP A 19 6.97 -10.93 -0.54
N SER A 20 6.87 -12.15 -0.01
CA SER A 20 7.25 -12.52 1.38
C SER A 20 6.38 -11.94 2.50
N HIS A 21 5.25 -11.31 2.19
CA HIS A 21 4.31 -10.84 3.21
C HIS A 21 3.16 -11.82 3.47
N TRP A 22 2.79 -11.95 4.74
CA TRP A 22 1.55 -12.61 5.14
C TRP A 22 0.41 -11.59 5.16
N PHE A 23 -0.80 -12.03 4.84
CA PHE A 23 -2.01 -11.20 4.94
C PHE A 23 -3.18 -12.00 5.47
N GLY A 24 -4.18 -11.31 6.05
CA GLY A 24 -5.36 -11.95 6.64
C GLY A 24 -5.17 -12.39 8.10
N LEU A 25 -4.05 -12.03 8.74
CA LEU A 25 -3.85 -12.26 10.18
C LEU A 25 -4.80 -11.43 11.02
N GLU A 26 -5.15 -10.24 10.53
CA GLU A 26 -6.16 -9.38 11.11
C GLU A 26 -7.55 -10.05 11.17
N CYS A 27 -7.87 -10.90 10.19
CA CYS A 27 -9.11 -11.67 10.18
C CYS A 27 -9.13 -12.74 11.28
N VAL A 28 -7.96 -13.29 11.61
CA VAL A 28 -7.80 -14.29 12.68
C VAL A 28 -7.88 -13.63 14.06
N ALA A 29 -7.23 -12.48 14.24
CA ALA A 29 -7.11 -11.81 15.53
C ALA A 29 -8.40 -11.10 15.96
N GLU A 30 -9.07 -10.40 15.04
CA GLU A 30 -10.18 -9.49 15.39
C GLU A 30 -11.55 -9.97 14.88
N GLY A 31 -11.61 -11.05 14.09
CA GLY A 31 -12.87 -11.61 13.59
C GLY A 31 -13.59 -10.76 12.55
N TYR A 32 -12.95 -9.72 12.01
CA TYR A 32 -13.47 -8.93 10.89
C TYR A 32 -12.92 -9.44 9.55
N ASN A 33 -13.74 -9.38 8.50
CA ASN A 33 -13.32 -9.75 7.15
C ASN A 33 -12.67 -8.55 6.44
N VAL A 34 -11.39 -8.65 6.14
CA VAL A 34 -10.71 -7.74 5.20
C VAL A 34 -10.76 -8.34 3.80
N ALA A 35 -11.23 -7.56 2.83
CA ALA A 35 -11.20 -7.97 1.44
C ALA A 35 -9.82 -7.69 0.84
N TRP A 36 -9.26 -8.68 0.17
CA TRP A 36 -8.02 -8.57 -0.58
C TRP A 36 -8.30 -8.74 -2.06
N ARG A 37 -7.71 -7.87 -2.88
CA ARG A 37 -7.78 -7.93 -4.35
C ARG A 37 -6.37 -7.95 -4.91
N ALA A 38 -6.12 -8.85 -5.86
CA ALA A 38 -4.88 -8.86 -6.60
C ALA A 38 -4.77 -7.58 -7.46
N LEU A 39 -3.67 -6.83 -7.29
CA LEU A 39 -3.34 -5.67 -8.14
C LEU A 39 -2.64 -6.10 -9.43
N THR A 40 -1.83 -7.15 -9.33
CA THR A 40 -1.08 -7.76 -10.44
C THR A 40 -1.32 -9.26 -10.46
N ASP A 41 -0.84 -9.94 -11.50
CA ASP A 41 -0.72 -11.39 -11.48
C ASP A 41 0.12 -11.82 -10.27
N CYS A 42 -0.43 -12.72 -9.45
CA CYS A 42 0.22 -13.16 -8.22
C CYS A 42 -0.03 -14.64 -7.94
N ARG A 43 0.84 -15.22 -7.10
CA ARG A 43 0.66 -16.57 -6.56
C ARG A 43 0.56 -16.48 -5.06
N VAL A 44 -0.53 -17.00 -4.51
CA VAL A 44 -0.77 -17.03 -3.07
C VAL A 44 -0.72 -18.46 -2.56
N ARG A 45 -0.14 -18.65 -1.37
CA ARG A 45 -0.25 -19.90 -0.62
C ARG A 45 -1.21 -19.68 0.53
N LEU A 46 -2.25 -20.50 0.60
CA LEU A 46 -3.29 -20.40 1.62
C LEU A 46 -3.08 -21.48 2.67
N PHE A 47 -3.20 -21.08 3.94
CA PHE A 47 -3.16 -21.98 5.09
C PHE A 47 -4.43 -21.77 5.90
N ARG A 48 -5.00 -22.85 6.44
CA ARG A 48 -6.08 -22.69 7.42
C ARG A 48 -5.46 -22.39 8.77
N TRP A 49 -6.00 -21.40 9.47
CA TRP A 49 -5.50 -21.05 10.80
C TRP A 49 -5.53 -22.23 11.78
N SER A 50 -6.54 -23.10 11.68
CA SER A 50 -6.62 -24.36 12.45
C SER A 50 -5.39 -25.23 12.31
N ASP A 51 -4.82 -25.30 11.10
CA ASP A 51 -3.72 -26.19 10.76
C ASP A 51 -2.39 -25.65 11.28
N VAL A 52 -2.34 -24.35 11.56
CA VAL A 52 -1.14 -23.60 11.92
C VAL A 52 -1.07 -23.40 13.44
N ARG A 53 -2.20 -23.19 14.13
CA ARG A 53 -2.24 -22.77 15.55
C ARG A 53 -1.83 -23.84 16.58
N GLU A 54 -1.96 -25.13 16.27
CA GLU A 54 -1.86 -26.19 17.29
C GLU A 54 -0.42 -26.55 17.65
N GLN A 55 0.53 -26.35 16.72
CA GLN A 55 1.97 -26.52 16.95
C GLN A 55 2.75 -25.56 16.06
N LEU A 56 2.73 -24.26 16.39
CA LEU A 56 3.51 -23.26 15.68
C LEU A 56 5.01 -23.45 15.97
N PRO A 57 5.84 -23.77 14.97
CA PRO A 57 7.29 -23.65 15.14
C PRO A 57 7.64 -22.22 15.56
N GLY A 58 8.66 -22.06 16.40
CA GLY A 58 9.07 -20.74 16.88
C GLY A 58 9.34 -19.74 15.75
N GLU A 59 9.90 -20.22 14.63
CA GLU A 59 10.12 -19.43 13.41
C GLU A 59 8.83 -18.86 12.82
N VAL A 60 7.74 -19.62 12.84
CA VAL A 60 6.43 -19.16 12.36
C VAL A 60 5.86 -18.14 13.34
N VAL A 61 6.00 -18.33 14.65
CA VAL A 61 5.59 -17.31 15.64
C VAL A 61 6.34 -16.00 15.40
N THR A 62 7.65 -16.05 15.18
CA THR A 62 8.46 -14.87 14.87
C THR A 62 8.00 -14.19 13.58
N ALA A 63 7.72 -14.96 12.52
CA ALA A 63 7.18 -14.42 11.27
C ALA A 63 5.82 -13.73 11.49
N LEU A 64 4.92 -14.35 12.25
CA LEU A 64 3.61 -13.76 12.58
C LEU A 64 3.73 -12.47 13.39
N LEU A 65 4.67 -12.41 14.35
CA LEU A 65 4.94 -11.18 15.12
C LEU A 65 5.52 -10.07 14.25
N HIS A 66 6.40 -10.40 13.32
CA HIS A 66 6.93 -9.45 12.34
C HIS A 66 5.79 -8.86 11.49
N GLU A 67 4.86 -9.70 11.04
CA GLU A 67 3.71 -9.27 10.26
C GLU A 67 2.72 -8.44 11.07
N ALA A 68 2.46 -8.80 12.34
CA ALA A 68 1.67 -7.97 13.24
C ALA A 68 2.29 -6.57 13.43
N SER A 69 3.61 -6.50 13.58
CA SER A 69 4.33 -5.23 13.65
C SER A 69 4.19 -4.43 12.35
N TRP A 70 4.29 -5.08 11.19
CA TRP A 70 4.08 -4.45 9.90
C TRP A 70 2.66 -3.86 9.76
N VAL A 71 1.62 -4.60 10.15
CA VAL A 71 0.23 -4.11 10.13
C VAL A 71 0.04 -2.86 11.01
N LEU A 72 0.64 -2.85 12.21
CA LEU A 72 0.60 -1.69 13.10
C LEU A 72 1.31 -0.48 12.48
N ASN A 73 2.53 -0.67 11.98
CA ASN A 73 3.29 0.39 11.32
C ASN A 73 2.55 0.94 10.10
N ARG A 74 1.93 0.07 9.30
CA ARG A 74 1.10 0.45 8.14
C ARG A 74 -0.09 1.31 8.54
N THR A 75 -0.74 1.00 9.67
CA THR A 75 -1.89 1.76 10.18
C THR A 75 -1.47 3.14 10.65
N MET A 76 -0.33 3.25 11.32
CA MET A 76 0.27 4.53 11.69
C MET A 76 0.66 5.35 10.46
N HIS A 77 1.30 4.70 9.48
CA HIS A 77 1.70 5.32 8.22
C HIS A 77 0.50 5.83 7.42
N LEU A 78 -0.60 5.08 7.35
CA LEU A 78 -1.86 5.51 6.74
C LEU A 78 -2.37 6.84 7.30
N ASN A 79 -2.37 6.98 8.62
CA ASN A 79 -2.79 8.20 9.30
C ASN A 79 -1.86 9.38 8.99
N TYR A 80 -0.57 9.10 8.85
CA TYR A 80 0.42 10.09 8.46
C TYR A 80 0.22 10.54 7.01
N ILE A 81 0.21 9.61 6.05
CA ILE A 81 0.11 9.95 4.62
C ILE A 81 -1.20 10.68 4.31
N ALA A 82 -2.29 10.40 5.02
CA ALA A 82 -3.59 11.05 4.79
C ALA A 82 -3.51 12.59 4.92
N ARG A 83 -2.49 13.11 5.62
CA ARG A 83 -2.25 14.54 5.83
C ARG A 83 -1.30 15.16 4.79
N LEU A 84 -0.64 14.34 3.97
CA LEU A 84 0.33 14.81 2.99
C LEU A 84 -0.34 15.35 1.72
N PRO A 85 0.32 16.26 0.99
CA PRO A 85 -0.11 16.62 -0.36
C PRO A 85 -0.23 15.40 -1.27
N LEU A 86 -1.09 15.50 -2.30
CA LEU A 86 -1.38 14.37 -3.18
C LEU A 86 -0.11 13.76 -3.80
N ASP A 87 0.82 14.57 -4.27
CA ASP A 87 2.04 14.09 -4.93
C ASP A 87 2.91 13.26 -3.95
N GLN A 88 2.97 13.65 -2.68
CA GLN A 88 3.66 12.89 -1.64
C GLN A 88 2.93 11.59 -1.27
N ARG A 89 1.59 11.63 -1.21
CA ARG A 89 0.79 10.41 -1.00
C ARG A 89 1.00 9.40 -2.12
N VAL A 90 0.96 9.87 -3.37
CA VAL A 90 1.21 9.05 -4.55
C VAL A 90 2.62 8.48 -4.48
N LEU A 91 3.63 9.31 -4.22
CA LEU A 91 5.01 8.85 -4.14
C LEU A 91 5.23 7.82 -3.03
N SER A 92 4.65 8.03 -1.84
CA SER A 92 4.68 7.05 -0.76
C SER A 92 4.07 5.71 -1.19
N ARG A 93 2.93 5.72 -1.90
CA ARG A 93 2.32 4.47 -2.39
C ARG A 93 3.13 3.79 -3.47
N LEU A 94 3.83 4.55 -4.31
CA LEU A 94 4.74 3.97 -5.30
C LEU A 94 5.97 3.34 -4.62
N CYS A 95 6.47 3.90 -3.51
CA CYS A 95 7.49 3.25 -2.69
C CYS A 95 6.97 1.93 -2.12
N ASP A 96 5.79 1.93 -1.49
CA ASP A 96 5.18 0.71 -0.95
C ASP A 96 5.02 -0.37 -2.03
N LEU A 97 4.56 0.02 -3.23
CA LEU A 97 4.43 -0.89 -4.37
C LEU A 97 5.79 -1.42 -4.86
N ARG A 98 6.83 -0.59 -4.88
CA ARG A 98 8.18 -1.00 -5.29
C ARG A 98 8.84 -1.93 -4.29
N GLU A 99 8.57 -1.74 -3.00
CA GLU A 99 9.05 -2.63 -1.95
C GLU A 99 8.29 -3.96 -1.98
N ALA A 100 6.97 -3.92 -2.22
CA ALA A 100 6.11 -5.09 -2.32
C ALA A 100 6.34 -5.93 -3.59
N CYS A 101 6.73 -5.31 -4.70
CA CYS A 101 6.95 -5.99 -5.98
C CYS A 101 8.41 -5.88 -6.40
N SER A 102 9.09 -7.02 -6.53
CA SER A 102 10.48 -7.08 -6.98
C SER A 102 10.67 -6.63 -8.45
N LEU A 103 9.64 -6.72 -9.29
CA LEU A 103 9.68 -6.30 -10.69
C LEU A 103 9.70 -4.77 -10.85
N PRO A 104 10.50 -4.22 -11.78
CA PRO A 104 10.56 -2.77 -12.02
C PRO A 104 9.25 -2.22 -12.63
N GLU A 105 8.50 -3.09 -13.28
CA GLU A 105 7.21 -2.84 -13.89
C GLU A 105 6.09 -3.23 -12.94
N ILE A 106 5.20 -2.27 -12.66
CA ILE A 106 4.04 -2.52 -11.82
C ILE A 106 2.79 -2.31 -12.69
N ALA A 107 2.09 -3.41 -12.97
CA ALA A 107 0.79 -3.38 -13.62
C ALA A 107 -0.25 -2.79 -12.66
N ILE A 108 -0.41 -1.47 -12.70
CA ILE A 108 -1.35 -0.76 -11.84
C ILE A 108 -2.06 0.34 -12.64
N THR A 109 -3.37 0.40 -12.51
CA THR A 109 -4.15 1.44 -13.19
C THR A 109 -4.19 2.74 -12.38
N HIS A 110 -4.53 3.84 -13.03
CA HIS A 110 -4.79 5.10 -12.32
C HIS A 110 -5.97 4.99 -11.33
N GLU A 111 -6.93 4.09 -11.57
CA GLU A 111 -8.05 3.86 -10.67
C GLU A 111 -7.58 3.17 -9.38
N ASP A 112 -6.71 2.16 -9.51
CA ASP A 112 -6.11 1.48 -8.37
C ASP A 112 -5.30 2.46 -7.51
N LEU A 113 -4.44 3.26 -8.15
CA LEU A 113 -3.63 4.25 -7.45
C LEU A 113 -4.49 5.35 -6.81
N ALA A 114 -5.56 5.79 -7.49
CA ALA A 114 -6.53 6.73 -6.94
C ALA A 114 -7.19 6.19 -5.66
N SER A 115 -7.56 4.91 -5.69
CA SER A 115 -8.13 4.22 -4.54
C SER A 115 -7.12 4.06 -3.40
N LEU A 116 -5.84 3.77 -3.70
CA LEU A 116 -4.76 3.65 -2.71
C LEU A 116 -4.43 4.96 -1.96
N VAL A 117 -4.65 6.11 -2.59
CA VAL A 117 -4.40 7.43 -2.00
C VAL A 117 -5.68 8.19 -1.62
N GLY A 118 -6.86 7.59 -1.82
CA GLY A 118 -8.15 8.14 -1.42
C GLY A 118 -8.56 9.40 -2.20
N VAL A 119 -8.35 9.43 -3.52
CA VAL A 119 -8.78 10.53 -4.40
C VAL A 119 -9.51 10.03 -5.65
N HIS A 120 -10.07 10.95 -6.43
CA HIS A 120 -10.61 10.62 -7.75
C HIS A 120 -9.49 10.43 -8.79
N ARG A 121 -9.68 9.47 -9.70
CA ARG A 121 -8.75 9.12 -10.80
C ARG A 121 -8.23 10.33 -11.60
N ASN A 122 -9.06 11.35 -11.82
CA ASN A 122 -8.67 12.54 -12.58
C ASN A 122 -7.48 13.30 -11.96
N LYS A 123 -7.28 13.22 -10.63
CA LYS A 123 -6.15 13.88 -9.95
C LYS A 123 -4.83 13.10 -10.10
N ILE A 124 -4.90 11.78 -10.28
CA ILE A 124 -3.72 10.92 -10.37
C ILE A 124 -2.90 11.21 -11.62
N GLY A 125 -3.54 11.39 -12.77
CA GLY A 125 -2.82 11.64 -14.02
C GLY A 125 -1.93 12.89 -13.99
N VAL A 126 -2.36 13.94 -13.27
CA VAL A 126 -1.54 15.15 -13.10
C VAL A 126 -0.32 14.88 -12.22
N SER A 127 -0.53 14.17 -11.12
CA SER A 127 0.54 13.78 -10.18
C SER A 127 1.60 12.91 -10.87
N LEU A 128 1.17 11.85 -11.57
CA LEU A 128 2.07 10.95 -12.29
C LEU A 128 2.87 11.67 -13.39
N LYS A 129 2.27 12.62 -14.11
CA LYS A 129 2.99 13.44 -15.10
C LYS A 129 4.10 14.28 -14.46
N ARG A 130 3.88 14.84 -13.27
CA ARG A 130 4.92 15.60 -12.55
C ARG A 130 6.05 14.69 -12.10
N LEU A 131 5.74 13.53 -11.54
CA LEU A 131 6.74 12.54 -11.12
C LEU A 131 7.53 11.99 -12.31
N GLN A 132 6.87 11.78 -13.46
CA GLN A 132 7.54 11.41 -14.71
C GLN A 132 8.49 12.51 -15.20
N ALA A 133 8.07 13.79 -15.15
CA ALA A 133 8.93 14.91 -15.52
C ALA A 133 10.17 15.06 -14.61
N GLN A 134 10.11 14.53 -13.38
CA GLN A 134 11.24 14.42 -12.45
C GLN A 134 12.12 13.19 -12.70
N GLY A 135 11.77 12.33 -13.67
CA GLY A 135 12.50 11.11 -13.99
C GLY A 135 12.33 9.97 -12.97
N LEU A 136 11.30 10.05 -12.10
CA LEU A 136 11.08 9.06 -11.05
C LEU A 136 10.34 7.80 -11.54
N LEU A 137 9.58 7.95 -12.62
CA LEU A 137 8.81 6.88 -13.22
C LEU A 137 8.62 7.13 -14.72
N THR A 138 8.22 6.09 -15.45
CA THR A 138 7.71 6.20 -16.82
C THR A 138 6.34 5.53 -16.89
N MET A 139 5.34 6.23 -17.44
CA MET A 139 4.01 5.66 -17.65
C MET A 139 3.98 4.81 -18.93
N GLY A 140 3.53 3.57 -18.81
CA GLY A 140 3.20 2.67 -19.93
C GLY A 140 1.68 2.52 -20.10
N TYR A 141 1.26 1.65 -21.03
CA TYR A 141 -0.16 1.34 -21.20
C TYR A 141 -0.61 0.33 -20.15
N GLY A 142 -1.30 0.81 -19.10
CA GLY A 142 -1.80 -0.05 -18.01
C GLY A 142 -0.74 -0.44 -16.97
N GLU A 143 0.46 0.12 -17.08
CA GLU A 143 1.60 -0.17 -16.22
C GLU A 143 2.39 1.10 -15.90
N ILE A 144 3.11 1.07 -14.78
CA ILE A 144 4.03 2.11 -14.38
C ILE A 144 5.40 1.47 -14.17
N HIS A 145 6.41 2.00 -14.86
CA HIS A 145 7.81 1.63 -14.68
C HIS A 145 8.39 2.53 -13.60
N LEU A 146 8.75 1.94 -12.47
CA LEU A 146 9.31 2.68 -11.35
C LEU A 146 10.83 2.75 -11.45
N GLY A 147 11.38 3.91 -11.11
CA GLY A 147 12.81 4.06 -10.88
C GLY A 147 13.29 3.22 -9.69
N SER A 148 14.58 3.36 -9.36
CA SER A 148 15.12 2.68 -8.18
C SER A 148 14.38 3.10 -6.90
N LEU A 149 14.16 2.16 -5.98
CA LEU A 149 13.53 2.45 -4.68
C LEU A 149 14.23 3.61 -3.96
N LYS A 150 15.57 3.62 -3.98
CA LYS A 150 16.38 4.70 -3.39
C LYS A 150 16.05 6.09 -3.97
N ALA A 151 15.83 6.19 -5.28
CA ALA A 151 15.47 7.46 -5.92
C ALA A 151 14.06 7.93 -5.50
N LEU A 152 13.10 7.01 -5.42
CA LEU A 152 11.75 7.30 -4.94
C LEU A 152 11.75 7.74 -3.48
N GLU A 153 12.47 7.03 -2.61
CA GLU A 153 12.62 7.37 -1.19
C GLU A 153 13.31 8.73 -0.99
N GLN A 154 14.34 9.03 -1.79
CA GLN A 154 15.03 10.31 -1.73
C GLN A 154 14.10 11.46 -2.13
N ALA A 155 13.37 11.31 -3.22
CA ALA A 155 12.38 12.31 -3.65
C ALA A 155 11.28 12.49 -2.60
N TYR A 156 10.84 11.39 -1.97
CA TYR A 156 9.84 11.43 -0.90
C TYR A 156 10.34 12.24 0.30
N ARG A 157 11.56 11.96 0.79
CA ARG A 157 12.16 12.71 1.90
C ARG A 157 12.32 14.20 1.58
N GLN A 158 12.78 14.53 0.37
CA GLN A 158 12.95 15.92 -0.07
C GLN A 158 11.61 16.68 -0.09
N ALA A 159 10.56 16.06 -0.60
CA ALA A 159 9.23 16.64 -0.63
C ALA A 159 8.68 16.89 0.79
N SER A 160 8.87 15.92 1.71
CA SER A 160 8.43 16.07 3.11
C SER A 160 9.16 17.17 3.86
N THR A 161 10.44 17.42 3.57
CA THR A 161 11.21 18.52 4.19
C THR A 161 10.82 19.90 3.68
N ALA A 162 10.39 20.02 2.42
CA ALA A 162 10.01 21.30 1.83
C ALA A 162 8.74 21.88 2.46
N ASP A 163 7.77 21.03 2.83
CA ASP A 163 6.52 21.45 3.49
C ASP A 163 6.69 21.83 4.96
N THR A 164 7.82 21.49 5.60
CA THR A 164 8.05 21.84 7.01
C THR A 164 8.60 23.27 7.19
N LEU A 165 8.90 23.95 6.08
CA LEU A 165 9.56 25.27 6.06
C LEU A 165 8.64 26.43 5.66
N GLU A 166 7.35 26.19 5.42
CA GLU A 166 6.36 27.27 5.27
C GLU A 166 5.51 27.39 6.55
N PRO A 167 5.67 28.47 7.36
CA PRO A 167 4.82 28.77 8.51
C PRO A 167 3.44 29.30 8.14
#